data_AF-A0A946XIE3-F1
#
_entry.id   AF-A0A946XIE3-F1
#
_cell.length_a   1.000
_cell.length_b   1.000
_cell.length_c   1.000
_cell.angle_alpha   90.00
_cell.angle_beta   90.00
_cell.angle_gamma   90.00
#
_symmetry.space_group_name_H-M   'P 1'
#
loop_
_entity.id
_entity.type
_entity.pdbx_description
1 polymer ?
#
loop_
_entity_poly.entity_id
_entity_poly.type
_entity_poly.pdbx_seq_one_letter_code
_entity_poly.pdbx_strand_id
1 'polypeptide(L)'
;MIHTSEELMLRQKYPLDLKIEMSVLRIMEWYKEHHGEVYVAFSGGKDSTVLLDLVRSVYPEVPAVFSDTGLEYPEIRKFVKTIPNVTWIKPKMQFPEVIKKYGFPVVSKEQSQYIQECQKATKTNFFTRRKRLTGINSQGIQTKSGMISKKWKYLIHAPFKISHKCCDALKKRPFHKYEKTTRRKAFIGTMATDSMLRKQSFIRFGCNMTNKKHSRPMMFWTEKDVWEYIKIKGLSYSEIYDMGESRTGCMFCAFGITREKGENKFQRMKKTHPKIWNYCINKLGLKEVLDYINVDYN
;
A
#
# COMPACT_ATOMS: atom_id res chain seq x y z
N MET A 1 15.21 -3.14 21.09
CA MET A 1 15.86 -4.34 20.55
C MET A 1 16.03 -4.14 19.04
N ILE A 2 17.24 -4.33 18.51
CA ILE A 2 17.48 -4.27 17.05
C ILE A 2 17.27 -5.69 16.53
N HIS A 3 16.39 -5.87 15.53
CA HIS A 3 16.18 -7.18 14.91
C HIS A 3 17.18 -7.40 13.78
N THR A 4 17.55 -8.65 13.48
CA THR A 4 18.53 -8.96 12.43
C THR A 4 17.89 -9.54 11.17
N SER A 5 18.65 -9.58 10.07
CA SER A 5 18.18 -10.24 8.84
C SER A 5 18.12 -11.76 9.04
N GLU A 6 19.06 -12.31 9.80
CA GLU A 6 19.18 -13.72 10.14
C GLU A 6 17.98 -14.17 10.98
N GLU A 7 17.61 -13.39 11.99
CA GLU A 7 16.41 -13.63 12.82
C GLU A 7 15.14 -13.68 11.97
N LEU A 8 14.97 -12.72 11.04
CA LEU A 8 13.81 -12.71 10.15
C LEU A 8 13.78 -13.95 9.25
N MET A 9 14.92 -14.33 8.65
CA MET A 9 15.01 -15.51 7.79
C MET A 9 14.71 -16.80 8.55
N LEU A 10 15.17 -16.89 9.81
CA LEU A 10 14.86 -18.01 10.68
C LEU A 10 13.36 -18.09 10.96
N ARG A 11 12.74 -16.97 11.36
CA ARG A 11 11.29 -16.91 11.64
C ARG A 11 10.42 -17.20 10.42
N GLN A 12 10.88 -16.83 9.22
CA GLN A 12 10.20 -17.16 7.97
C GLN A 12 10.20 -18.67 7.68
N LYS A 13 11.15 -19.43 8.23
CA LYS A 13 11.23 -20.89 8.08
C LYS A 13 10.46 -21.65 9.15
N TYR A 14 9.96 -20.99 10.19
CA TYR A 14 9.20 -21.67 11.23
C TYR A 14 7.89 -22.28 10.70
N PRO A 15 7.45 -23.39 11.32
CA PRO A 15 6.10 -23.93 11.15
C PRO A 15 5.01 -22.88 11.36
N LEU A 16 3.86 -23.07 10.69
CA LEU A 16 2.77 -22.09 10.69
C LEU A 16 2.14 -21.89 12.07
N ASP A 17 1.97 -22.95 12.85
CA ASP A 17 1.50 -22.93 14.24
C ASP A 17 2.35 -22.01 15.12
N LEU A 18 3.68 -22.15 15.06
CA LEU A 18 4.59 -21.26 15.79
C LEU A 18 4.46 -19.80 15.31
N LYS A 19 4.31 -19.57 14.00
CA LYS A 19 4.10 -18.23 13.46
C LYS A 19 2.77 -17.62 13.93
N ILE A 20 1.73 -18.42 14.10
CA ILE A 20 0.43 -18.00 14.65
C ILE A 20 0.61 -17.56 16.10
N GLU A 21 1.22 -18.38 16.94
CA GLU A 21 1.48 -18.06 18.36
C GLU A 21 2.29 -16.77 18.51
N MET A 22 3.38 -16.64 17.74
CA MET A 22 4.20 -15.44 17.75
C MET A 22 3.41 -14.19 17.35
N SER A 23 2.48 -14.31 16.39
CA SER A 23 1.63 -13.20 15.94
C SER A 23 0.60 -12.83 16.99
N VAL A 24 -0.04 -13.83 17.62
CA VAL A 24 -0.98 -13.65 18.73
C VAL A 24 -0.31 -12.93 19.90
N LEU A 25 0.91 -13.31 20.27
CA LEU A 25 1.66 -12.60 21.32
C LEU A 25 1.88 -11.12 20.97
N ARG A 26 2.24 -10.79 19.71
CA ARG A 26 2.39 -9.38 19.28
C ARG A 26 1.05 -8.63 19.33
N ILE A 27 -0.06 -9.30 19.02
CA ILE A 27 -1.42 -8.74 19.09
C ILE A 27 -1.79 -8.41 20.54
N MET A 28 -1.60 -9.36 21.46
CA MET A 28 -1.90 -9.19 22.90
C MET A 28 -1.09 -8.04 23.51
N GLU A 29 0.21 -7.96 23.20
CA GLU A 29 1.06 -6.86 23.65
C GLU A 29 0.54 -5.50 23.18
N TRP A 30 0.20 -5.38 21.89
CA TRP A 30 -0.27 -4.12 21.31
C TRP A 30 -1.64 -3.70 21.87
N TYR A 31 -2.54 -4.67 22.05
CA TYR A 31 -3.85 -4.46 22.67
C TYR A 31 -3.69 -3.95 24.10
N LYS A 32 -2.84 -4.61 24.90
CA LYS A 32 -2.55 -4.22 26.30
C LYS A 32 -1.94 -2.83 26.40
N GLU A 33 -0.96 -2.52 25.55
CA GLU A 33 -0.28 -1.21 25.50
C GLU A 33 -1.28 -0.06 25.24
N HIS A 34 -2.35 -0.33 24.48
CA HIS A 34 -3.33 0.68 24.09
C HIS A 34 -4.67 0.55 24.82
N HIS A 35 -4.72 -0.24 25.90
CA HIS A 35 -5.93 -0.43 26.71
C HIS A 35 -7.17 -0.84 25.89
N GLY A 36 -6.96 -1.66 24.86
CA GLY A 36 -8.02 -2.09 23.93
C GLY A 36 -8.42 -1.08 22.87
N GLU A 37 -7.87 0.13 22.86
CA GLU A 37 -8.13 1.14 21.82
C GLU A 37 -7.34 0.83 20.54
N VAL A 38 -7.74 -0.24 19.85
CA VAL A 38 -7.11 -0.75 18.63
C VAL A 38 -8.13 -1.04 17.53
N TYR A 39 -7.65 -1.17 16.29
CA TYR A 39 -8.46 -1.57 15.14
C TYR A 39 -7.60 -2.29 14.10
N VAL A 40 -8.23 -3.08 13.22
CA VAL A 40 -7.55 -3.68 12.07
C VAL A 40 -7.74 -2.78 10.84
N ALA A 41 -6.65 -2.29 10.25
CA ALA A 41 -6.69 -1.61 8.96
C ALA A 41 -6.95 -2.64 7.86
N PHE A 42 -8.24 -2.85 7.57
CA PHE A 42 -8.74 -3.95 6.75
C PHE A 42 -8.88 -3.51 5.30
N SER A 43 -8.24 -4.23 4.38
CA SER A 43 -8.26 -3.91 2.94
C SER A 43 -9.21 -4.81 2.14
N GLY A 44 -9.70 -5.89 2.73
CA GLY A 44 -10.42 -6.96 2.04
C GLY A 44 -9.50 -7.94 1.29
N GLY A 45 -8.20 -7.64 1.18
CA GLY A 45 -7.23 -8.59 0.64
C GLY A 45 -6.86 -9.70 1.62
N LYS A 46 -6.36 -10.82 1.08
CA LYS A 46 -6.01 -12.06 1.80
C LYS A 46 -5.17 -11.84 3.06
N ASP A 47 -4.11 -11.02 2.97
CA ASP A 47 -3.22 -10.72 4.10
C ASP A 47 -3.97 -10.05 5.25
N SER A 48 -4.85 -9.10 4.94
CA SER A 48 -5.65 -8.39 5.94
C SER A 48 -6.82 -9.21 6.49
N THR A 49 -7.30 -10.21 5.72
CA THR A 49 -8.29 -11.19 6.19
C THR A 49 -7.69 -12.10 7.25
N VAL A 50 -6.50 -12.65 6.99
CA VAL A 50 -5.77 -13.46 7.98
C VAL A 50 -5.46 -12.64 9.24
N LEU A 51 -4.98 -11.40 9.09
CA LEU A 51 -4.76 -10.54 10.25
C LEU A 51 -6.03 -10.30 11.05
N LEU A 52 -7.16 -10.08 10.38
CA LEU A 52 -8.43 -9.84 11.06
C LEU A 52 -8.87 -11.07 11.87
N ASP A 53 -8.74 -12.27 11.30
CA ASP A 53 -9.05 -13.53 11.99
C ASP A 53 -8.12 -13.75 13.20
N LEU A 54 -6.80 -13.53 13.03
CA LEU A 54 -5.83 -13.62 14.13
C LEU A 54 -6.12 -12.64 15.28
N VAL A 55 -6.56 -11.43 14.97
CA VAL A 55 -6.91 -10.44 16.01
C VAL A 55 -8.21 -10.84 16.70
N ARG A 56 -9.22 -11.26 15.94
CA ARG A 56 -10.55 -11.61 16.46
C ARG A 56 -10.63 -12.97 17.14
N SER A 57 -9.65 -13.85 16.92
CA SER A 57 -9.55 -15.10 17.68
C SER A 57 -9.24 -14.87 19.16
N VAL A 58 -8.68 -13.69 19.49
CA VAL A 58 -8.34 -13.28 20.87
C VAL A 58 -9.25 -12.15 21.35
N TYR A 59 -9.58 -11.21 20.45
CA TYR A 59 -10.36 -9.99 20.75
C TYR A 59 -11.49 -9.80 19.72
N PRO A 60 -12.60 -10.57 19.83
CA PRO A 60 -13.68 -10.58 18.84
C PRO A 60 -14.35 -9.22 18.58
N GLU A 61 -14.31 -8.33 19.56
CA GLU A 61 -14.90 -6.99 19.53
C GLU A 61 -14.11 -5.99 18.69
N VAL A 62 -12.83 -6.27 18.38
CA VAL A 62 -11.96 -5.32 17.68
C VAL A 62 -12.54 -4.99 16.30
N PRO A 63 -12.79 -3.69 16.02
CA PRO A 63 -13.36 -3.28 14.74
C PRO A 63 -12.32 -3.39 13.62
N ALA A 64 -12.80 -3.80 12.45
CA ALA A 64 -12.10 -3.59 11.20
C ALA A 64 -12.42 -2.20 10.65
N VAL A 65 -11.48 -1.58 9.95
CA VAL A 65 -11.69 -0.27 9.31
C VAL A 65 -11.24 -0.34 7.85
N PHE A 66 -12.19 -0.15 6.95
CA PHE A 66 -11.97 -0.17 5.50
C PHE A 66 -12.07 1.24 4.93
N SER A 67 -11.04 1.64 4.16
CA SER A 67 -11.01 2.92 3.46
C SER A 67 -11.55 2.75 2.05
N ASP A 68 -12.82 3.10 1.84
CA ASP A 68 -13.48 3.06 0.53
C ASP A 68 -13.01 4.23 -0.33
N THR A 69 -12.03 3.98 -1.20
CA THR A 69 -11.46 5.01 -2.07
C THR A 69 -12.19 5.13 -3.40
N GLY A 70 -13.10 4.21 -3.69
CA GLY A 70 -13.73 4.04 -5.00
C GLY A 70 -12.78 3.44 -6.06
N LEU A 71 -11.59 2.98 -5.67
CA LEU A 71 -10.57 2.43 -6.58
C LEU A 71 -10.26 0.96 -6.33
N GLU A 72 -10.92 0.36 -5.35
CA GLU A 72 -10.87 -1.07 -5.06
C GLU A 72 -11.70 -1.86 -6.08
N TYR A 73 -11.29 -3.11 -6.31
CA TYR A 73 -12.06 -4.06 -7.11
C TYR A 73 -13.49 -4.22 -6.56
N PRO A 74 -14.52 -4.30 -7.42
CA PRO A 74 -15.90 -4.56 -6.99
C PRO A 74 -16.02 -5.80 -6.08
N GLU A 75 -15.29 -6.86 -6.39
CA GLU A 75 -15.22 -8.14 -5.67
C GLU A 75 -14.71 -7.91 -4.25
N ILE A 76 -13.68 -7.07 -4.09
CA ILE A 76 -13.15 -6.71 -2.76
C ILE A 76 -14.20 -5.95 -1.96
N ARG A 77 -14.90 -5.00 -2.58
CA ARG A 77 -15.97 -4.24 -1.90
C ARG A 77 -17.12 -5.16 -1.50
N LYS A 78 -17.48 -6.13 -2.36
CA LYS A 78 -18.49 -7.16 -2.08
C LYS A 78 -18.06 -8.05 -0.92
N PHE A 79 -16.82 -8.53 -0.92
CA PHE A 79 -16.24 -9.32 0.16
C PHE A 79 -16.21 -8.55 1.49
N VAL A 80 -15.75 -7.29 1.51
CA VAL A 80 -15.71 -6.50 2.74
C VAL A 80 -17.10 -6.31 3.36
N LYS A 81 -18.17 -6.24 2.54
CA LYS A 81 -19.55 -6.15 3.04
C LYS A 81 -20.04 -7.42 3.75
N THR A 82 -19.46 -8.59 3.48
CA THR A 82 -19.84 -9.84 4.17
C THR A 82 -19.18 -9.96 5.54
N ILE A 83 -18.16 -9.15 5.82
CA ILE A 83 -17.42 -9.18 7.08
C ILE A 83 -18.14 -8.33 8.14
N PRO A 84 -18.47 -8.89 9.31
CA PRO A 84 -19.14 -8.13 10.38
C PRO A 84 -18.18 -7.14 11.06
N ASN A 85 -18.76 -6.13 11.72
CA ASN A 85 -18.02 -5.13 12.51
C ASN A 85 -16.90 -4.45 11.70
N VAL A 86 -17.25 -3.93 10.51
CA VAL A 86 -16.37 -3.13 9.65
C VAL A 86 -16.87 -1.69 9.60
N THR A 87 -16.03 -0.75 10.02
CA THR A 87 -16.26 0.68 9.83
C THR A 87 -15.76 1.12 8.45
N TRP A 88 -16.63 1.74 7.66
CA TRP A 88 -16.29 2.26 6.33
C TRP A 88 -15.96 3.75 6.42
N ILE A 89 -14.71 4.10 6.13
CA ILE A 89 -14.25 5.49 6.06
C ILE A 89 -14.08 5.91 4.60
N LYS A 90 -14.39 7.17 4.31
CA LYS A 90 -14.32 7.72 2.94
C LYS A 90 -13.39 8.94 2.88
N PRO A 91 -12.61 9.10 1.80
CA PRO A 91 -11.84 10.31 1.57
C PRO A 91 -12.74 11.50 1.23
N LYS A 92 -12.25 12.69 1.60
CA LYS A 92 -12.91 13.96 1.24
C LYS A 92 -12.80 14.29 -0.25
N MET A 93 -11.82 13.70 -0.94
CA MET A 93 -11.60 13.89 -2.37
C MET A 93 -11.76 12.54 -3.08
N GLN A 94 -12.31 12.56 -4.28
CA GLN A 94 -12.33 11.43 -5.19
C GLN A 94 -11.09 11.44 -6.09
N PHE A 95 -10.80 10.31 -6.72
CA PHE A 95 -9.62 10.18 -7.57
C PHE A 95 -9.50 11.23 -8.69
N PRO A 96 -10.58 11.61 -9.43
CA PRO A 96 -10.50 12.66 -10.46
C PRO A 96 -10.01 14.00 -9.90
N GLU A 97 -10.46 14.37 -8.71
CA GLU A 97 -10.04 15.59 -8.03
C GLU A 97 -8.57 15.51 -7.59
N VAL A 98 -8.14 14.33 -7.16
CA VAL A 98 -6.76 14.06 -6.74
C VAL A 98 -5.79 14.18 -7.91
N ILE A 99 -6.10 13.59 -9.08
CA ILE A 99 -5.23 13.69 -10.27
C ILE A 99 -5.20 15.11 -10.83
N LYS A 100 -6.35 15.83 -10.84
CA LYS A 100 -6.42 17.23 -11.27
C LYS A 100 -5.59 18.16 -10.36
N LYS A 101 -5.70 17.96 -9.04
CA LYS A 101 -5.01 18.79 -8.04
C LYS A 101 -3.53 18.45 -7.90
N TYR A 102 -3.19 17.17 -7.79
CA TYR A 102 -1.86 16.72 -7.44
C TYR A 102 -1.09 16.12 -8.61
N GLY A 103 -1.73 15.24 -9.38
CA GLY A 103 -1.13 14.53 -10.52
C GLY A 103 -1.29 13.01 -10.44
N PHE A 104 -0.92 12.35 -11.54
CA PHE A 104 -1.03 10.90 -11.72
C PHE A 104 0.04 10.12 -10.95
N PRO A 105 -0.29 8.94 -10.40
CA PRO A 105 0.65 8.07 -9.70
C PRO A 105 1.40 7.14 -10.67
N VAL A 106 2.48 7.62 -11.30
CA VAL A 106 3.27 6.85 -12.28
C VAL A 106 4.66 6.46 -11.76
N VAL A 107 5.26 5.44 -12.37
CA VAL A 107 6.63 4.94 -12.09
C VAL A 107 6.76 4.33 -10.69
N SER A 108 6.93 5.15 -9.67
CA SER A 108 6.99 4.75 -8.27
C SER A 108 6.65 5.94 -7.38
N LYS A 109 6.29 5.67 -6.13
CA LYS A 109 5.97 6.73 -5.17
C LYS A 109 7.13 7.73 -5.01
N GLU A 110 8.36 7.22 -4.97
CA GLU A 110 9.56 8.04 -4.83
C GLU A 110 9.87 8.84 -6.10
N GLN A 111 9.89 8.20 -7.26
CA GLN A 111 10.20 8.90 -8.52
C GLN A 111 9.12 9.95 -8.84
N SER A 112 7.84 9.63 -8.61
CA SER A 112 6.74 10.60 -8.74
C SER A 112 6.88 11.80 -7.81
N GLN A 113 7.40 11.61 -6.59
CA GLN A 113 7.70 12.75 -5.70
C GLN A 113 8.77 13.64 -6.33
N TYR A 114 9.87 13.06 -6.81
CA TYR A 114 10.99 13.82 -7.34
C TYR A 114 10.61 14.55 -8.62
N ILE A 115 9.86 13.90 -9.51
CA ILE A 115 9.32 14.52 -10.72
C ILE A 115 8.37 15.68 -10.36
N GLN A 116 7.48 15.49 -9.38
CA GLN A 116 6.60 16.57 -8.92
C GLN A 116 7.37 17.80 -8.41
N GLU A 117 8.43 17.57 -7.63
CA GLU A 117 9.31 18.62 -7.11
C GLU A 117 10.01 19.39 -8.25
N CYS A 118 10.36 18.70 -9.34
CA CYS A 118 10.93 19.31 -10.53
C CYS A 118 9.91 20.05 -11.41
N GLN A 119 8.70 19.50 -11.62
CA GLN A 119 7.60 20.12 -12.36
C GLN A 119 7.11 21.41 -11.69
N LYS A 120 7.16 21.49 -10.35
CA LYS A 120 6.77 22.67 -9.57
C LYS A 120 7.97 23.53 -9.19
N ALA A 121 8.72 23.97 -10.18
CA ALA A 121 9.90 24.81 -9.98
C ALA A 121 9.54 26.13 -9.28
N THR A 122 10.20 26.42 -8.16
CA THR A 122 10.10 27.68 -7.43
C THR A 122 11.50 28.12 -7.00
N LYS A 123 11.67 29.38 -6.61
CA LYS A 123 12.97 29.85 -6.08
C LYS A 123 13.37 29.09 -4.81
N THR A 124 12.40 28.75 -3.97
CA THR A 124 12.63 28.11 -2.66
C THR A 124 12.99 26.62 -2.74
N ASN A 125 12.69 25.94 -3.85
CA ASN A 125 13.02 24.52 -4.01
C ASN A 125 14.24 24.25 -4.92
N PHE A 126 15.06 25.28 -5.17
CA PHE A 126 16.24 25.18 -6.02
C PHE A 126 17.17 24.01 -5.62
N PHE A 127 17.58 23.95 -4.35
CA PHE A 127 18.48 22.89 -3.87
C PHE A 127 17.86 21.49 -3.95
N THR A 128 16.55 21.38 -3.69
CA THR A 128 15.81 20.13 -3.84
C THR A 128 15.84 19.66 -5.30
N ARG A 129 15.52 20.56 -6.24
CA ARG A 129 15.54 20.26 -7.69
C ARG A 129 16.93 19.90 -8.17
N ARG A 130 17.97 20.65 -7.74
CA ARG A 130 19.36 20.33 -8.04
C ARG A 130 19.70 18.91 -7.60
N LYS A 131 19.37 18.56 -6.35
CA LYS A 131 19.56 17.19 -5.85
C LYS A 131 18.83 16.15 -6.70
N ARG A 132 17.58 16.41 -7.09
CA ARG A 132 16.80 15.46 -7.93
C ARG A 132 17.42 15.24 -9.30
N LEU A 133 18.02 16.28 -9.89
CA LEU A 133 18.58 16.26 -11.24
C LEU A 133 20.01 15.73 -11.31
N THR A 134 20.85 16.13 -10.35
CA THR A 134 22.31 15.92 -10.37
C THR A 134 22.82 15.05 -9.22
N GLY A 135 22.06 14.90 -8.14
CA GLY A 135 22.49 14.21 -6.92
C GLY A 135 23.24 15.11 -5.94
N ILE A 136 23.45 16.38 -6.27
CA ILE A 136 24.17 17.33 -5.40
C ILE A 136 23.21 17.90 -4.36
N ASN A 137 23.48 17.67 -3.07
CA ASN A 137 22.65 18.16 -1.97
C ASN A 137 22.84 19.68 -1.72
N SER A 138 22.20 20.25 -0.69
CA SER A 138 22.34 21.68 -0.34
C SER A 138 23.77 22.11 0.00
N GLN A 139 24.59 21.18 0.51
CA GLN A 139 25.97 21.39 0.90
C GLN A 139 26.97 21.23 -0.27
N GLY A 140 26.49 20.95 -1.48
CA GLY A 140 27.38 20.72 -2.63
C GLY A 140 27.95 19.30 -2.72
N ILE A 141 27.52 18.38 -1.84
CA ILE A 141 28.03 17.00 -1.80
C ILE A 141 27.24 16.12 -2.77
N GLN A 142 27.97 15.32 -3.56
CA GLN A 142 27.38 14.33 -4.46
C GLN A 142 26.78 13.17 -3.67
N THR A 143 25.51 12.85 -3.93
CA THR A 143 24.78 11.75 -3.30
C THR A 143 24.34 10.73 -4.33
N LYS A 144 24.35 9.44 -3.96
CA LYS A 144 23.89 8.32 -4.82
C LYS A 144 22.37 8.11 -4.75
N SER A 145 21.66 8.83 -3.88
CA SER A 145 20.23 8.63 -3.61
C SER A 145 19.45 9.93 -3.71
N GLY A 146 18.13 9.81 -3.89
CA GLY A 146 17.26 10.98 -3.99
C GLY A 146 17.31 11.66 -5.36
N MET A 147 17.72 10.95 -6.41
CA MET A 147 17.74 11.42 -7.79
C MET A 147 16.58 10.83 -8.60
N ILE A 148 16.14 11.57 -9.62
CA ILE A 148 15.33 11.01 -10.70
C ILE A 148 16.24 10.11 -11.53
N SER A 149 15.82 8.86 -11.72
CA SER A 149 16.55 7.92 -12.58
C SER A 149 16.63 8.48 -14.00
N LYS A 150 17.77 8.26 -14.68
CA LYS A 150 17.99 8.74 -16.06
C LYS A 150 16.82 8.38 -16.99
N LYS A 151 16.28 7.16 -16.85
CA LYS A 151 15.13 6.65 -17.60
C LYS A 151 13.89 7.56 -17.50
N TRP A 152 13.69 8.25 -16.39
CA TRP A 152 12.45 8.99 -16.08
C TRP A 152 12.60 10.51 -16.15
N LYS A 153 13.78 11.04 -16.54
CA LYS A 153 14.02 12.48 -16.57
C LYS A 153 13.10 13.23 -17.54
N TYR A 154 12.71 12.62 -18.66
CA TYR A 154 11.82 13.25 -19.62
C TYR A 154 10.43 13.59 -19.03
N LEU A 155 9.98 12.86 -17.99
CA LEU A 155 8.70 13.10 -17.33
C LEU A 155 8.61 14.44 -16.60
N ILE A 156 9.74 15.13 -16.39
CA ILE A 156 9.74 16.52 -15.89
C ILE A 156 9.01 17.45 -16.87
N HIS A 157 9.04 17.13 -18.16
CA HIS A 157 8.42 17.90 -19.24
C HIS A 157 7.09 17.29 -19.72
N ALA A 158 6.55 16.30 -19.00
CA ALA A 158 5.27 15.70 -19.36
C ALA A 158 4.16 16.76 -19.36
N PRO A 159 3.19 16.69 -20.30
CA PRO A 159 2.09 17.66 -20.41
C PRO A 159 1.05 17.51 -19.29
N PHE A 160 1.27 16.59 -18.35
CA PHE A 160 0.40 16.31 -17.21
C PHE A 160 1.19 16.29 -15.89
N LYS A 161 0.47 16.54 -14.79
CA LYS A 161 1.05 16.51 -13.44
C LYS A 161 1.30 15.08 -12.99
N ILE A 162 2.43 14.86 -12.33
CA ILE A 162 2.77 13.58 -11.69
C ILE A 162 2.84 13.77 -10.17
N SER A 163 2.39 12.78 -9.39
CA SER A 163 2.45 12.89 -7.92
C SER A 163 2.35 11.58 -7.15
N HIS A 164 3.03 11.56 -6.01
CA HIS A 164 2.96 10.53 -4.99
C HIS A 164 1.76 10.66 -4.01
N LYS A 165 1.03 11.77 -4.07
CA LYS A 165 0.07 12.19 -3.03
C LYS A 165 -1.28 11.47 -3.08
N CYS A 166 -1.53 10.62 -4.08
CA CYS A 166 -2.80 9.91 -4.23
C CYS A 166 -3.14 9.03 -3.01
N CYS A 167 -2.22 8.14 -2.58
CA CYS A 167 -2.42 7.32 -1.37
C CYS A 167 -2.63 8.18 -0.11
N ASP A 168 -2.01 9.36 -0.05
CA ASP A 168 -2.10 10.21 1.12
C ASP A 168 -3.49 10.85 1.19
N ALA A 169 -4.00 11.36 0.06
CA ALA A 169 -5.33 11.96 -0.04
C ALA A 169 -6.45 10.93 0.17
N LEU A 170 -6.31 9.75 -0.45
CA LEU A 170 -7.38 8.76 -0.51
C LEU A 170 -7.37 7.75 0.64
N LYS A 171 -6.19 7.40 1.20
CA LYS A 171 -6.07 6.38 2.25
C LYS A 171 -5.60 6.96 3.57
N LYS A 172 -4.44 7.62 3.61
CA LYS A 172 -3.85 8.04 4.89
C LYS A 172 -4.68 9.10 5.62
N ARG A 173 -5.18 10.13 4.92
CA ARG A 173 -5.98 11.19 5.55
C ARG A 173 -7.26 10.66 6.22
N PRO A 174 -8.06 9.78 5.58
CA PRO A 174 -9.18 9.10 6.25
C PRO A 174 -8.76 8.37 7.53
N PHE A 175 -7.72 7.53 7.48
CA PHE A 175 -7.26 6.80 8.66
C PHE A 175 -6.78 7.75 9.76
N HIS A 176 -6.00 8.79 9.43
CA HIS A 176 -5.59 9.78 10.42
C HIS A 176 -6.78 10.50 11.06
N LYS A 177 -7.84 10.79 10.29
CA LYS A 177 -9.08 11.36 10.85
C LYS A 177 -9.71 10.37 11.83
N TYR A 178 -9.87 9.11 11.42
CA TYR A 178 -10.43 8.04 12.24
C TYR A 178 -9.65 7.85 13.55
N GLU A 179 -8.33 7.75 13.47
CA GLU A 179 -7.44 7.60 14.64
C GLU A 179 -7.49 8.82 15.55
N LYS A 180 -7.61 10.03 15.00
CA LYS A 180 -7.77 11.24 15.82
C LYS A 180 -9.11 11.25 16.56
N THR A 181 -10.19 10.83 15.90
CA THR A 181 -11.53 10.84 16.49
C THR A 181 -11.77 9.72 17.49
N THR A 182 -11.25 8.51 17.23
CA THR A 182 -11.48 7.33 18.08
C THR A 182 -10.35 7.07 19.06
N ARG A 183 -9.18 7.71 18.87
CA ARG A 183 -7.91 7.45 19.57
C ARG A 183 -7.28 6.07 19.28
N ARG A 184 -8.02 5.16 18.61
CA ARG A 184 -7.60 3.80 18.31
C ARG A 184 -6.33 3.71 17.48
N LYS A 185 -5.57 2.62 17.65
CA LYS A 185 -4.33 2.33 16.92
C LYS A 185 -4.42 1.11 16.01
N ALA A 186 -3.70 1.18 14.90
CA ALA A 186 -3.83 0.21 13.83
C ALA A 186 -3.02 -1.08 14.05
N PHE A 187 -3.63 -2.22 13.74
CA PHE A 187 -2.97 -3.40 13.23
C PHE A 187 -2.94 -3.35 11.69
N ILE A 188 -1.81 -3.72 11.08
CA ILE A 188 -1.60 -3.66 9.62
C ILE A 188 -0.99 -4.97 9.11
N GLY A 189 -1.64 -5.59 8.12
CA GLY A 189 -1.26 -6.89 7.55
C GLY A 189 -0.21 -6.80 6.45
N THR A 190 0.94 -6.18 6.72
CA THR A 190 2.08 -6.15 5.78
C THR A 190 3.15 -7.13 6.23
N MET A 191 3.87 -7.71 5.27
CA MET A 191 4.93 -8.68 5.49
C MET A 191 6.29 -8.12 5.08
N ALA A 192 7.39 -8.66 5.62
CA ALA A 192 8.74 -8.26 5.22
C ALA A 192 9.06 -8.68 3.78
N THR A 193 8.42 -9.75 3.29
CA THR A 193 8.50 -10.26 1.92
C THR A 193 7.90 -9.29 0.89
N ASP A 194 7.03 -8.37 1.29
CA ASP A 194 6.37 -7.42 0.38
C ASP A 194 7.36 -6.48 -0.33
N SER A 195 8.45 -6.09 0.34
CA SER A 195 9.50 -5.24 -0.24
C SER A 195 10.71 -5.10 0.66
N MET A 196 11.84 -4.70 0.08
CA MET A 196 13.06 -4.37 0.83
C MET A 196 12.83 -3.30 1.91
N LEU A 197 11.96 -2.32 1.66
CA LEU A 197 11.62 -1.29 2.65
C LEU A 197 10.86 -1.87 3.85
N ARG A 198 9.99 -2.87 3.62
CA ARG A 198 9.27 -3.55 4.70
C ARG A 198 10.22 -4.44 5.51
N LYS A 199 11.16 -5.14 4.85
CA LYS A 199 12.27 -5.85 5.52
C LYS A 199 13.10 -4.92 6.40
N GLN A 200 13.60 -3.81 5.86
CA GLN A 200 14.37 -2.82 6.62
C GLN A 200 13.55 -2.24 7.79
N SER A 201 12.25 -2.03 7.60
CA SER A 201 11.36 -1.59 8.68
C SER A 201 11.18 -2.64 9.78
N PHE A 202 11.21 -3.93 9.46
CA PHE A 202 11.22 -4.99 10.47
C PHE A 202 12.53 -4.99 11.26
N ILE A 203 13.67 -4.99 10.58
CA ILE A 203 15.00 -4.95 11.21
C ILE A 203 15.10 -3.79 12.21
N ARG A 204 14.58 -2.62 11.84
CA ARG A 204 14.65 -1.42 12.67
C ARG A 204 13.63 -1.37 13.82
N PHE A 205 12.42 -1.89 13.62
CA PHE A 205 11.29 -1.62 14.53
C PHE A 205 10.48 -2.85 14.95
N GLY A 206 10.81 -4.03 14.44
CA GLY A 206 10.06 -5.25 14.67
C GLY A 206 8.62 -5.21 14.15
N CYS A 207 7.75 -5.95 14.83
CA CYS A 207 6.31 -6.02 14.55
C CYS A 207 5.55 -4.83 15.19
N ASN A 208 5.75 -4.57 16.48
CA ASN A 208 5.06 -3.51 17.22
C ASN A 208 5.87 -2.21 17.16
N MET A 209 5.41 -1.26 16.34
CA MET A 209 6.10 0.01 16.14
C MET A 209 5.51 1.09 17.07
N THR A 210 5.85 1.04 18.35
CA THR A 210 5.37 1.99 19.37
C THR A 210 5.52 3.46 18.92
N ASN A 211 6.72 3.82 18.44
CA ASN A 211 7.02 5.16 17.90
C ASN A 211 6.19 5.54 16.65
N LYS A 212 5.75 4.57 15.85
CA LYS A 212 4.94 4.82 14.64
C LYS A 212 3.46 4.51 14.83
N LYS A 213 3.04 4.22 16.07
CA LYS A 213 1.64 4.05 16.48
C LYS A 213 0.85 3.02 15.70
N HIS A 214 1.51 1.94 15.23
CA HIS A 214 0.85 0.78 14.64
C HIS A 214 1.64 -0.52 14.86
N SER A 215 0.93 -1.65 14.82
CA SER A 215 1.48 -2.99 14.88
C SER A 215 1.36 -3.71 13.53
N ARG A 216 2.34 -4.56 13.23
CA ARG A 216 2.38 -5.44 12.04
C ARG A 216 2.70 -6.87 12.50
N PRO A 217 1.73 -7.61 13.05
CA PRO A 217 2.01 -8.92 13.68
C PRO A 217 2.60 -9.95 12.72
N MET A 218 2.22 -9.88 11.45
CA MET A 218 2.58 -10.87 10.42
C MET A 218 3.88 -10.54 9.67
N MET A 219 4.77 -9.69 10.21
CA MET A 219 5.96 -9.26 9.44
C MET A 219 6.88 -10.39 8.97
N PHE A 220 6.91 -11.51 9.68
CA PHE A 220 7.73 -12.69 9.38
C PHE A 220 6.98 -13.77 8.58
N TRP A 221 5.73 -13.51 8.17
CA TRP A 221 4.96 -14.44 7.33
C TRP A 221 5.40 -14.35 5.87
N THR A 222 5.11 -15.41 5.13
CA THR A 222 5.24 -15.54 3.68
C THR A 222 3.86 -15.66 3.03
N GLU A 223 3.79 -15.48 1.71
CA GLU A 223 2.54 -15.67 0.97
C GLU A 223 2.00 -17.12 1.08
N LYS A 224 2.90 -18.11 1.17
CA LYS A 224 2.53 -19.50 1.41
C LYS A 224 1.81 -19.64 2.75
N ASP A 225 2.36 -19.04 3.82
CA ASP A 225 1.76 -19.08 5.16
C ASP A 225 0.34 -18.49 5.16
N VAL A 226 0.13 -17.39 4.45
CA VAL A 226 -1.19 -16.73 4.34
C VAL A 226 -2.22 -17.67 3.71
N TRP A 227 -1.89 -18.30 2.58
CA TRP A 227 -2.80 -19.22 1.91
C TRP A 227 -3.03 -20.51 2.67
N GLU A 228 -1.98 -21.05 3.31
CA GLU A 228 -2.07 -22.23 4.16
C GLU A 228 -2.99 -21.98 5.36
N TYR A 229 -2.87 -20.81 6.00
CA TYR A 229 -3.77 -20.39 7.08
C TYR A 229 -5.22 -20.27 6.61
N ILE A 230 -5.47 -19.59 5.49
CA ILE A 230 -6.82 -19.46 4.90
C ILE A 230 -7.45 -20.83 4.69
N LYS A 231 -6.67 -21.79 4.15
CA LYS A 231 -7.12 -23.16 3.90
C LYS A 231 -7.46 -23.90 5.20
N ILE A 232 -6.55 -23.91 6.17
CA ILE A 232 -6.73 -24.64 7.44
C ILE A 232 -7.92 -24.09 8.24
N LYS A 233 -8.11 -22.76 8.22
CA LYS A 233 -9.19 -22.09 8.95
C LYS A 233 -10.51 -22.01 8.18
N GLY A 234 -10.53 -22.44 6.92
CA GLY A 234 -11.72 -22.36 6.06
C GLY A 234 -12.20 -20.91 5.83
N LEU A 235 -11.27 -19.94 5.77
CA LEU A 235 -11.65 -18.53 5.64
C LEU A 235 -12.12 -18.22 4.21
N SER A 236 -13.20 -17.46 4.10
CA SER A 236 -13.59 -16.86 2.82
C SER A 236 -12.59 -15.77 2.41
N TYR A 237 -12.39 -15.64 1.10
CA TYR A 237 -11.60 -14.55 0.50
C TYR A 237 -12.33 -14.02 -0.75
N SER A 238 -11.86 -12.88 -1.25
CA SER A 238 -12.44 -12.23 -2.42
C SER A 238 -12.19 -13.04 -3.70
N GLU A 239 -13.23 -13.27 -4.50
CA GLU A 239 -13.19 -14.02 -5.78
C GLU A 239 -12.18 -13.46 -6.80
N ILE A 240 -11.75 -12.21 -6.65
CA ILE A 240 -10.69 -11.59 -7.47
C ILE A 240 -9.38 -12.39 -7.51
N TYR A 241 -9.06 -13.16 -6.45
CA TYR A 241 -7.86 -14.00 -6.43
C TYR A 241 -8.00 -15.18 -7.40
N ASP A 242 -9.21 -15.72 -7.56
CA ASP A 242 -9.52 -16.79 -8.52
C ASP A 242 -9.55 -16.27 -9.97
N MET A 243 -9.71 -14.95 -10.14
CA MET A 243 -9.60 -14.25 -11.43
C MET A 243 -8.14 -13.94 -11.83
N GLY A 244 -7.15 -14.41 -11.05
CA GLY A 244 -5.73 -14.30 -11.39
C GLY A 244 -4.99 -13.09 -10.81
N GLU A 245 -5.63 -12.28 -9.96
CA GLU A 245 -4.92 -11.21 -9.25
C GLU A 245 -4.18 -11.75 -8.02
N SER A 246 -2.88 -11.51 -7.92
CA SER A 246 -2.10 -11.88 -6.73
C SER A 246 -2.19 -10.83 -5.61
N ARG A 247 -2.48 -9.57 -5.96
CA ARG A 247 -2.60 -8.44 -5.02
C ARG A 247 -3.75 -7.51 -5.43
N THR A 248 -4.52 -7.08 -4.45
CA THR A 248 -5.76 -6.33 -4.66
C THR A 248 -5.58 -4.85 -4.34
N GLY A 249 -4.65 -4.24 -5.06
CA GLY A 249 -4.36 -2.81 -4.94
C GLY A 249 -5.44 -1.91 -5.55
N CYS A 250 -5.11 -0.63 -5.71
CA CYS A 250 -5.95 0.29 -6.47
C CYS A 250 -5.88 -0.05 -7.97
N MET A 251 -7.05 -0.20 -8.61
CA MET A 251 -7.18 -0.55 -10.03
C MET A 251 -6.53 0.49 -10.96
N PHE A 252 -6.45 1.75 -10.55
CA PHE A 252 -5.97 2.87 -11.38
C PHE A 252 -4.50 3.26 -11.08
N CYS A 253 -3.82 2.49 -10.24
CA CYS A 253 -2.47 2.83 -9.80
C CYS A 253 -1.41 2.37 -10.81
N ALA A 254 -0.78 3.32 -11.49
CA ALA A 254 0.33 3.07 -12.42
C ALA A 254 1.71 3.00 -11.74
N PHE A 255 1.79 3.00 -10.40
CA PHE A 255 3.05 2.71 -9.73
C PHE A 255 3.48 1.26 -9.98
N GLY A 256 4.75 1.10 -10.38
CA GLY A 256 5.35 -0.20 -10.64
C GLY A 256 4.86 -0.88 -11.92
N ILE A 257 3.98 -0.26 -12.71
CA ILE A 257 3.38 -0.90 -13.89
C ILE A 257 4.43 -1.41 -14.88
N THR A 258 5.52 -0.66 -15.06
CA THR A 258 6.63 -1.02 -15.96
C THR A 258 7.52 -2.15 -15.43
N ARG A 259 7.19 -2.72 -14.27
CA ARG A 259 7.89 -3.84 -13.63
C ARG A 259 7.02 -5.10 -13.57
N GLU A 260 5.75 -5.00 -13.94
CA GLU A 260 4.90 -6.17 -14.10
C GLU A 260 5.43 -7.00 -15.27
N LYS A 261 5.44 -8.33 -15.10
CA LYS A 261 5.87 -9.27 -16.14
C LYS A 261 4.63 -9.81 -16.83
N GLY A 262 4.69 -9.97 -18.15
CA GLY A 262 3.56 -10.44 -18.95
C GLY A 262 2.44 -9.40 -19.03
N GLU A 263 1.20 -9.87 -19.06
CA GLU A 263 0.02 -9.02 -19.11
C GLU A 263 -0.08 -8.16 -17.85
N ASN A 264 -0.05 -6.83 -18.02
CA ASN A 264 -0.11 -5.92 -16.89
C ASN A 264 -1.55 -5.66 -16.41
N LYS A 265 -1.71 -5.05 -15.23
CA LYS A 265 -3.03 -4.86 -14.61
C LYS A 265 -4.05 -4.13 -15.48
N PHE A 266 -3.63 -3.19 -16.34
CA PHE A 266 -4.58 -2.45 -17.18
C PHE A 266 -5.12 -3.35 -18.28
N GLN A 267 -4.29 -4.20 -18.88
CA GLN A 267 -4.71 -5.21 -19.85
C GLN A 267 -5.66 -6.24 -19.20
N ARG A 268 -5.29 -6.77 -18.02
CA ARG A 268 -6.18 -7.67 -17.26
C ARG A 268 -7.50 -7.01 -16.87
N MET A 269 -7.47 -5.74 -16.47
CA MET A 269 -8.66 -4.95 -16.15
C MET A 269 -9.55 -4.73 -17.39
N LYS A 270 -8.99 -4.63 -18.59
CA LYS A 270 -9.77 -4.57 -19.84
C LYS A 270 -10.59 -5.83 -20.06
N LYS A 271 -9.99 -7.00 -19.82
CA LYS A 271 -10.64 -8.31 -19.95
C LYS A 271 -11.72 -8.53 -18.88
N THR A 272 -11.39 -8.24 -17.63
CA THR A 272 -12.24 -8.57 -16.48
C THR A 272 -13.27 -7.48 -16.15
N HIS A 273 -12.94 -6.21 -16.39
CA HIS A 273 -13.73 -5.05 -15.97
C HIS A 273 -13.77 -3.95 -17.06
N PRO A 274 -14.25 -4.23 -18.28
CA PRO A 274 -14.12 -3.33 -19.43
C PRO A 274 -14.74 -1.94 -19.22
N LYS A 275 -15.85 -1.84 -18.46
CA LYS A 275 -16.48 -0.56 -18.13
C LYS A 275 -15.58 0.31 -17.23
N ILE A 276 -14.96 -0.29 -16.23
CA ILE A 276 -14.03 0.38 -15.31
C ILE A 276 -12.75 0.76 -16.05
N TRP A 277 -12.24 -0.15 -16.89
CA TRP A 277 -11.10 0.14 -17.77
C TRP A 277 -11.38 1.33 -18.68
N ASN A 278 -12.53 1.37 -19.34
CA ASN A 278 -12.91 2.46 -20.24
C ASN A 278 -13.01 3.80 -19.50
N TYR A 279 -13.60 3.81 -18.31
CA TYR A 279 -13.64 5.01 -17.48
C TYR A 279 -12.23 5.49 -17.10
N CYS A 280 -11.38 4.58 -16.64
CA CYS A 280 -10.01 4.88 -16.25
C CYS A 280 -9.16 5.40 -17.41
N ILE A 281 -9.12 4.67 -18.53
CA ILE A 281 -8.27 4.96 -19.68
C ILE A 281 -8.80 6.17 -20.46
N ASN A 282 -10.09 6.18 -20.81
CA ASN A 282 -10.63 7.15 -21.77
C ASN A 282 -11.30 8.36 -21.11
N LYS A 283 -11.82 8.26 -19.87
CA LYS A 283 -12.48 9.40 -19.20
C LYS A 283 -11.59 10.12 -18.19
N LEU A 284 -10.66 9.42 -17.54
CA LEU A 284 -9.76 10.03 -16.55
C LEU A 284 -8.39 10.45 -17.13
N GLY A 285 -8.16 10.26 -18.43
CA GLY A 285 -6.94 10.68 -19.11
C GLY A 285 -5.74 9.76 -18.87
N LEU A 286 -5.93 8.53 -18.35
CA LEU A 286 -4.80 7.61 -18.19
C LEU A 286 -4.23 7.14 -19.53
N LYS A 287 -5.00 7.17 -20.62
CA LYS A 287 -4.52 6.87 -21.97
C LYS A 287 -3.26 7.67 -22.31
N GLU A 288 -3.35 8.99 -22.27
CA GLU A 288 -2.26 9.92 -22.57
C GLU A 288 -1.04 9.68 -21.67
N VAL A 289 -1.29 9.36 -20.40
CA VAL A 289 -0.24 9.10 -19.41
C VAL A 289 0.51 7.80 -19.72
N LEU A 290 -0.22 6.73 -20.03
CA LEU A 290 0.34 5.41 -20.31
C LEU A 290 1.04 5.37 -21.67
N ASP A 291 0.46 6.01 -22.70
CA ASP A 291 1.10 6.22 -24.00
C ASP A 291 2.44 6.96 -23.81
N TYR A 292 2.46 8.05 -23.04
CA TYR A 292 3.68 8.85 -22.79
C TYR A 292 4.79 8.08 -22.06
N ILE A 293 4.44 7.05 -21.26
CA ILE A 293 5.43 6.19 -20.58
C ILE A 293 5.70 4.86 -21.30
N ASN A 294 5.19 4.69 -22.52
CA ASN A 294 5.30 3.48 -23.34
C ASN A 294 4.83 2.22 -22.58
N VAL A 295 3.66 2.31 -21.96
CA VAL A 295 3.01 1.17 -21.28
C VAL A 295 1.78 0.78 -22.07
N ASP A 296 1.75 -0.45 -22.55
CA ASP A 296 0.56 -1.01 -23.17
C ASP A 296 -0.55 -1.20 -22.12
N TYR A 297 -1.79 -0.97 -22.53
CA TYR A 297 -2.99 -1.11 -21.70
C TYR A 297 -4.13 -1.79 -22.46
N ASN A 298 -3.83 -2.30 -23.67
CA ASN A 298 -4.79 -2.93 -24.55
C ASN A 298 -4.82 -4.45 -24.48
#